data_AF-A0A7Y7AFJ5-F1
#
_entry.id   AF-A0A7Y7AFJ5-F1
#
_cell.length_a   1.000
_cell.length_b   1.000
_cell.length_c   1.000
_cell.angle_alpha   90.00
_cell.angle_beta   90.00
_cell.angle_gamma   90.00
#
_symmetry.space_group_name_H-M   'P 1'
#
loop_
_entity.id
_entity.type
_entity.pdbx_description
1 polymer ?
#
loop_
_entity_poly.entity_id
_entity_poly.type
_entity_poly.pdbx_seq_one_letter_code
_entity_poly.pdbx_strand_id
1 'polypeptide(L)'
;MKQLQLAFIAIFFLFSACAQEPNNELNSINTEEKVVLGPIDLNSYLSDRPDLAKKVDSVFNTLSDTSKIAQLIMPAAGRLGHSEERIQYLIDHNLIGGLLLLNGTKQQFSQWVTEYNQRLEKLGQLPFLYSADAEPSLVNR
;
A
#
# COMPACT_ATOMS: atom_id res chain seq x y z
N MET A 1 -23.14 -10.32 -64.79
CA MET A 1 -22.26 -9.20 -64.37
C MET A 1 -22.91 -8.17 -63.45
N LYS A 2 -24.06 -8.42 -62.82
CA LYS A 2 -24.64 -7.52 -61.79
C LYS A 2 -24.39 -7.99 -60.35
N GLN A 3 -24.15 -9.29 -60.14
CA GLN A 3 -23.84 -9.87 -58.82
C GLN A 3 -22.38 -9.62 -58.38
N LEU A 4 -21.47 -9.32 -59.31
CA LEU A 4 -20.05 -9.02 -59.01
C LEU A 4 -19.82 -7.55 -58.63
N GLN A 5 -20.76 -6.66 -58.97
CA GLN A 5 -20.71 -5.25 -58.60
C GLN A 5 -21.26 -5.00 -57.19
N LEU A 6 -22.17 -5.84 -56.69
CA LEU A 6 -22.66 -5.74 -55.30
C LEU A 6 -21.61 -6.18 -54.27
N ALA A 7 -20.73 -7.13 -54.61
CA ALA A 7 -19.66 -7.58 -53.72
C ALA A 7 -18.59 -6.50 -53.48
N PHE A 8 -18.38 -5.58 -54.44
CA PHE A 8 -17.38 -4.52 -54.31
C PHE A 8 -17.82 -3.36 -53.40
N ILE A 9 -19.12 -3.14 -53.23
CA ILE A 9 -19.65 -2.07 -52.38
C ILE A 9 -19.66 -2.48 -50.90
N ALA A 10 -19.78 -3.77 -50.60
CA ALA A 10 -19.75 -4.28 -49.22
C ALA A 10 -18.33 -4.28 -48.59
N ILE A 11 -17.28 -4.29 -49.40
CA ILE A 11 -15.88 -4.30 -48.92
C ILE A 11 -15.40 -2.88 -48.55
N PHE A 12 -16.00 -1.83 -49.12
CA PHE A 12 -15.61 -0.45 -48.80
C PHE A 12 -16.11 0.06 -47.44
N PHE A 13 -17.11 -0.60 -46.84
CA PHE A 13 -17.65 -0.22 -45.52
C PHE A 13 -16.93 -0.89 -44.34
N LEU A 14 -16.01 -1.83 -44.57
CA LEU A 14 -15.28 -2.53 -43.50
C LEU A 14 -13.89 -1.93 -43.20
N PHE A 15 -13.43 -0.92 -43.94
CA PHE A 15 -12.10 -0.31 -43.76
C PHE A 15 -12.10 1.10 -43.16
N SER A 16 -13.25 1.65 -42.73
CA SER A 16 -13.32 2.98 -42.10
C SER A 16 -13.44 2.97 -40.57
N ALA A 17 -13.30 1.81 -39.91
CA ALA A 17 -13.41 1.70 -38.45
C ALA A 17 -12.07 1.86 -37.69
N CYS A 18 -11.04 2.44 -38.31
CA CYS A 18 -9.79 2.85 -37.65
C CYS A 18 -9.22 4.13 -38.28
N ALA A 19 -10.06 5.18 -38.38
CA ALA A 19 -9.57 6.55 -38.48
C ALA A 19 -9.88 7.23 -37.15
N GLN A 20 -9.06 6.92 -36.14
CA GLN A 20 -9.03 7.73 -34.92
C GLN A 20 -8.26 8.98 -35.29
N GLU A 21 -8.93 10.14 -35.34
CA GLU A 21 -8.22 11.41 -35.40
C GLU A 21 -7.21 11.45 -34.24
N PRO A 22 -5.98 11.94 -34.46
CA PRO A 22 -5.10 12.23 -33.35
C PRO A 22 -5.76 13.37 -32.59
N ASN A 23 -6.52 13.03 -31.54
CA ASN A 23 -6.89 13.97 -30.50
C ASN A 23 -5.57 14.50 -29.95
N ASN A 24 -5.16 15.64 -30.47
CA ASN A 24 -4.20 16.53 -29.85
C ASN A 24 -4.95 17.21 -28.69
N GLU A 25 -5.46 16.39 -27.76
CA GLU A 25 -5.64 16.84 -26.39
C GLU A 25 -4.24 17.08 -25.91
N LEU A 26 -3.90 18.37 -25.90
CA LEU A 26 -2.79 18.93 -25.16
C LEU A 26 -2.66 18.08 -23.90
N ASN A 27 -1.53 17.38 -23.74
CA ASN A 27 -1.13 16.86 -22.45
C ASN A 27 -1.15 18.08 -21.51
N SER A 28 -2.27 18.33 -20.85
CA SER A 28 -2.24 18.94 -19.55
C SER A 28 -1.36 17.99 -18.77
N ILE A 29 -0.10 18.38 -18.63
CA ILE A 29 0.80 17.83 -17.65
C ILE A 29 -0.06 17.81 -16.40
N ASN A 30 -0.55 16.62 -16.02
CA ASN A 30 -1.14 16.37 -14.73
C ASN A 30 0.03 16.62 -13.78
N THR A 31 0.22 17.89 -13.46
CA THR A 31 0.98 18.31 -12.32
C THR A 31 0.15 17.70 -11.21
N GLU A 32 0.55 16.51 -10.73
CA GLU A 32 -0.12 15.86 -9.62
C GLU A 32 -0.24 16.93 -8.55
N GLU A 33 -1.46 17.42 -8.37
CA GLU A 33 -1.74 18.48 -7.41
C GLU A 33 -1.29 17.92 -6.08
N LYS A 34 -0.21 18.49 -5.54
CA LYS A 34 0.40 18.01 -4.30
C LYS A 34 -0.69 18.03 -3.23
N VAL A 35 -1.24 16.87 -2.89
CA VAL A 35 -2.33 16.75 -1.92
C VAL A 35 -1.83 17.30 -0.59
N VAL A 36 -2.32 18.49 -0.22
CA VAL A 36 -2.02 19.09 1.07
C VAL A 36 -2.96 18.45 2.07
N LEU A 37 -2.41 17.56 2.91
CA LEU A 37 -3.18 16.91 3.97
C LEU A 37 -3.51 17.93 5.06
N GLY A 38 -4.79 17.99 5.44
CA GLY A 38 -5.19 18.61 6.70
C GLY A 38 -4.69 17.80 7.91
N PRO A 39 -4.93 18.27 9.14
CA PRO A 39 -4.59 17.53 10.36
C PRO A 39 -5.12 16.09 10.33
N ILE A 40 -4.30 15.16 10.83
CA ILE A 40 -4.63 13.74 10.99
C ILE A 40 -4.82 13.48 12.48
N ASP A 41 -6.07 13.24 12.87
CA ASP A 41 -6.50 12.97 14.23
C ASP A 41 -7.62 11.91 14.25
N LEU A 42 -8.19 11.61 15.42
CA LEU A 42 -9.26 10.62 15.54
C LEU A 42 -10.51 11.00 14.71
N ASN A 43 -10.85 12.28 14.63
CA ASN A 43 -12.01 12.73 13.85
C ASN A 43 -11.77 12.52 12.35
N SER A 44 -10.52 12.67 11.89
CA SER A 44 -10.15 12.41 10.50
C SER A 44 -10.36 10.94 10.08
N TYR A 45 -10.29 10.00 11.04
CA TYR A 45 -10.61 8.59 10.80
C TYR A 45 -12.13 8.32 10.81
N LEU A 46 -12.88 9.03 11.66
CA LEU A 46 -14.33 8.82 11.85
C LEU A 46 -15.20 9.64 10.89
N SER A 47 -14.60 10.49 10.04
CA SER A 47 -15.30 11.39 9.12
C SER A 47 -14.90 11.09 7.67
N ASP A 48 -15.73 11.53 6.73
CA ASP A 48 -15.36 11.49 5.31
C ASP A 48 -14.22 12.48 5.02
N ARG A 49 -13.06 11.96 4.62
CA ARG A 49 -11.84 12.71 4.31
C ARG A 49 -11.30 12.31 2.93
N PRO A 50 -11.84 12.89 1.84
CA PRO A 50 -11.44 12.54 0.48
C PRO A 50 -9.95 12.81 0.19
N ASP A 51 -9.36 13.82 0.84
CA ASP A 51 -7.93 14.12 0.77
C ASP A 51 -7.08 12.99 1.37
N LEU A 52 -7.48 12.47 2.53
CA LEU A 52 -6.81 11.35 3.19
C LEU A 52 -7.01 10.05 2.41
N ALA A 53 -8.23 9.79 1.93
CA ALA A 53 -8.52 8.62 1.09
C ALA A 53 -7.64 8.59 -0.16
N LYS A 54 -7.56 9.70 -0.91
CA LYS A 54 -6.66 9.83 -2.06
C LYS A 54 -5.20 9.59 -1.69
N LYS A 55 -4.77 10.04 -0.51
CA LYS A 55 -3.40 9.79 -0.05
C LYS A 55 -3.16 8.31 0.27
N VAL A 56 -4.11 7.65 0.92
CA VAL A 56 -4.06 6.21 1.19
C VAL A 56 -3.99 5.44 -0.13
N ASP A 57 -4.86 5.76 -1.09
CA ASP A 57 -4.87 5.13 -2.41
C ASP A 57 -3.54 5.35 -3.16
N SER A 58 -2.99 6.56 -3.10
CA SER A 58 -1.69 6.88 -3.68
C SER A 58 -0.57 5.98 -3.13
N VAL A 59 -0.58 5.66 -1.83
CA VAL A 59 0.38 4.72 -1.24
C VAL A 59 0.03 3.28 -1.57
N PHE A 60 -1.22 2.87 -1.36
CA PHE A 60 -1.70 1.50 -1.56
C PHE A 60 -1.47 1.00 -2.99
N ASN A 61 -1.64 1.86 -3.98
CA ASN A 61 -1.45 1.52 -5.39
C ASN A 61 0.03 1.33 -5.77
N THR A 62 0.99 1.76 -4.93
CA THR A 62 2.42 1.45 -5.12
C THR A 62 2.81 0.06 -4.60
N LEU A 63 1.94 -0.59 -3.83
CA LEU A 63 2.27 -1.85 -3.17
C LEU A 63 2.10 -3.05 -4.11
N SER A 64 3.07 -3.97 -4.06
CA SER A 64 2.91 -5.30 -4.64
C SER A 64 1.81 -6.09 -3.91
N ASP A 65 1.27 -7.13 -4.54
CA ASP A 65 0.26 -7.97 -3.89
C ASP A 65 0.80 -8.67 -2.64
N THR A 66 2.07 -9.08 -2.66
CA THR A 66 2.77 -9.58 -1.47
C THR A 66 2.80 -8.53 -0.36
N SER A 67 3.15 -7.28 -0.69
CA SER A 67 3.16 -6.17 0.29
C SER A 67 1.78 -5.92 0.88
N LYS A 68 0.71 -5.96 0.05
CA LYS A 68 -0.68 -5.77 0.52
C LYS A 68 -1.08 -6.88 1.50
N ILE A 69 -0.74 -8.13 1.20
CA ILE A 69 -1.01 -9.26 2.11
C ILE A 69 -0.18 -9.13 3.39
N ALA A 70 1.08 -8.72 3.28
CA ALA A 70 1.95 -8.50 4.44
C ALA A 70 1.34 -7.51 5.44
N GLN A 71 0.69 -6.44 4.96
CA GLN A 71 -0.02 -5.48 5.83
C GLN A 71 -1.16 -6.09 6.67
N LEU A 72 -1.61 -7.30 6.35
CA LEU A 72 -2.63 -8.04 7.10
C LEU A 72 -2.03 -8.97 8.16
N ILE A 73 -0.71 -9.10 8.24
CA ILE A 73 -0.01 -10.08 9.08
C ILE A 73 0.80 -9.37 10.16
N MET A 74 0.55 -9.77 11.41
CA MET A 74 1.18 -9.21 12.61
C MET A 74 1.62 -10.34 13.55
N PRO A 75 2.85 -10.89 13.39
CA PRO A 75 3.37 -11.86 14.33
C PRO A 75 3.67 -11.24 15.70
N ALA A 76 3.67 -12.08 16.74
CA ALA A 76 4.22 -11.70 18.04
C ALA A 76 5.74 -11.85 18.06
N ALA A 77 6.44 -10.87 18.64
CA ALA A 77 7.87 -10.91 18.94
C ALA A 77 8.10 -10.89 20.45
N GLY A 78 9.12 -11.60 20.91
CA GLY A 78 9.47 -11.68 22.33
C GLY A 78 9.46 -13.09 22.88
N ARG A 79 9.58 -13.22 24.19
CA ARG A 79 9.81 -14.51 24.86
C ARG A 79 8.74 -15.56 24.57
N LEU A 80 7.51 -15.13 24.33
CA LEU A 80 6.36 -15.99 24.01
C LEU A 80 5.95 -15.89 22.53
N GLY A 81 6.72 -15.17 21.71
CA GLY A 81 6.50 -15.00 20.28
C GLY A 81 7.58 -15.67 19.44
N HIS A 82 7.78 -15.14 18.23
CA HIS A 82 8.89 -15.54 17.36
C HIS A 82 10.22 -14.93 17.82
N SER A 83 11.31 -15.63 17.46
CA SER A 83 12.67 -15.15 17.71
C SER A 83 13.00 -13.93 16.85
N GLU A 84 13.99 -13.16 17.28
CA GLU A 84 14.43 -11.97 16.57
C GLU A 84 14.88 -12.29 15.13
N GLU A 85 15.61 -13.40 14.95
CA GLU A 85 16.09 -13.84 13.64
C GLU A 85 14.91 -14.15 12.70
N ARG A 86 13.84 -14.75 13.24
CA ARG A 86 12.63 -15.02 12.46
C ARG A 86 11.92 -13.73 12.07
N ILE A 87 11.84 -12.76 12.98
CA ILE A 87 11.25 -11.45 12.69
C ILE A 87 12.06 -10.71 11.63
N GLN A 88 13.39 -10.67 11.76
CA GLN A 88 14.27 -10.07 10.76
C GLN A 88 14.12 -10.73 9.40
N TYR A 89 14.04 -12.06 9.33
CA TYR A 89 13.75 -12.77 8.09
C TYR A 89 12.43 -12.31 7.46
N LEU A 90 11.36 -12.17 8.25
CA LEU A 90 10.05 -11.73 7.75
C LEU A 90 10.09 -10.27 7.24
N ILE A 91 10.85 -9.39 7.90
CA ILE A 91 11.11 -8.01 7.46
C ILE A 91 11.85 -8.01 6.12
N ASP A 92 12.97 -8.74 6.03
CA ASP A 92 13.83 -8.75 4.86
C ASP A 92 13.10 -9.23 3.59
N HIS A 93 12.06 -10.05 3.77
CA HIS A 93 11.24 -10.58 2.68
C HIS A 93 9.89 -9.87 2.52
N ASN A 94 9.63 -8.79 3.28
CA ASN A 94 8.40 -7.99 3.22
C ASN A 94 7.12 -8.84 3.40
N LEU A 95 7.12 -9.70 4.43
CA LEU A 95 6.04 -10.68 4.68
C LEU A 95 5.11 -10.31 5.84
N ILE A 96 5.39 -9.20 6.54
CA ILE A 96 4.62 -8.70 7.68
C ILE A 96 4.50 -7.18 7.61
N GLY A 97 3.43 -6.61 8.17
CA GLY A 97 3.20 -5.17 8.22
C GLY A 97 3.02 -4.61 9.63
N GLY A 98 3.06 -5.48 10.64
CA GLY A 98 3.01 -5.08 12.03
C GLY A 98 3.70 -6.08 12.94
N LEU A 99 3.83 -5.70 14.22
CA LEU A 99 4.47 -6.53 15.23
C LEU A 99 3.73 -6.41 16.56
N LEU A 100 3.37 -7.54 17.16
CA LEU A 100 2.88 -7.60 18.54
C LEU A 100 4.06 -7.79 19.49
N LEU A 101 4.31 -6.80 20.35
CA LEU A 101 5.41 -6.79 21.31
C LEU A 101 4.99 -7.52 22.58
N LEU A 102 5.44 -8.77 22.74
CA LEU A 102 4.92 -9.69 23.74
C LEU A 102 6.00 -10.05 24.77
N ASN A 103 5.75 -9.72 26.05
CA ASN A 103 6.56 -10.15 27.18
C ASN A 103 8.06 -9.79 27.07
N GLY A 104 8.36 -8.49 26.98
CA GLY A 104 9.71 -7.94 26.93
C GLY A 104 9.84 -6.70 27.82
N THR A 105 11.02 -6.09 27.82
CA THR A 105 11.28 -4.85 28.59
C THR A 105 11.06 -3.61 27.72
N LYS A 106 10.79 -2.46 28.35
CA LYS A 106 10.71 -1.16 27.64
C LYS A 106 11.96 -0.89 26.81
N GLN A 107 13.14 -1.17 27.36
CA GLN A 107 14.42 -0.97 26.68
C GLN A 107 14.53 -1.84 25.43
N GLN A 108 14.23 -3.15 25.57
CA GLN A 108 14.25 -4.09 24.46
C GLN A 108 13.27 -3.69 23.35
N PHE A 109 12.03 -3.36 23.70
CA PHE A 109 11.03 -2.94 22.73
C PHE A 109 11.38 -1.63 22.04
N SER A 110 11.93 -0.65 22.77
CA SER A 110 12.38 0.62 22.18
C SER A 110 13.53 0.42 21.20
N GLN A 111 14.45 -0.50 21.51
CA GLN A 111 15.54 -0.88 20.63
C GLN A 111 15.00 -1.54 19.35
N TRP A 112 14.14 -2.55 19.46
CA TRP A 112 13.55 -3.21 18.30
C TRP A 112 12.76 -2.26 17.41
N VAL A 113 11.91 -1.39 17.97
CA VAL A 113 11.17 -0.39 17.18
C VAL A 113 12.13 0.48 16.37
N THR A 114 13.23 0.93 16.99
CA THR A 114 14.23 1.76 16.31
C THR A 114 14.93 1.00 15.19
N GLU A 115 15.42 -0.20 15.48
CA GLU A 115 16.17 -1.03 14.54
C GLU A 115 15.31 -1.46 13.35
N TYR A 116 14.07 -1.90 13.60
CA TYR A 116 13.17 -2.36 12.56
C TYR A 116 12.68 -1.20 11.69
N ASN A 117 12.35 -0.04 12.27
CA ASN A 117 11.98 1.14 11.47
C ASN A 117 13.13 1.58 10.54
N GLN A 118 14.37 1.60 11.05
CA GLN A 118 15.54 1.90 10.21
C GLN A 118 15.74 0.86 9.10
N ARG A 119 15.48 -0.41 9.38
CA ARG A 119 15.58 -1.48 8.38
C ARG A 119 14.49 -1.35 7.31
N LEU A 120 13.23 -1.11 7.71
CA LEU A 120 12.10 -0.90 6.79
C LEU A 120 12.36 0.29 5.87
N GLU A 121 12.86 1.41 6.41
CA GLU A 121 13.23 2.60 5.63
C GLU A 121 14.31 2.28 4.59
N LYS A 122 15.37 1.56 4.97
CA LYS A 122 16.43 1.11 4.04
C LYS A 122 15.91 0.19 2.94
N LEU A 123 14.90 -0.62 3.23
CA LEU A 123 14.29 -1.55 2.28
C LEU A 123 13.16 -0.90 1.45
N GLY A 124 12.83 0.38 1.70
CA GLY A 124 11.71 1.06 1.04
C GLY A 124 10.34 0.46 1.39
N GLN A 125 10.21 -0.17 2.55
CA GLN A 125 8.97 -0.79 3.04
C GLN A 125 8.17 0.21 3.88
N LEU A 126 6.87 -0.07 4.05
CA LEU A 126 6.02 0.73 4.93
C LEU A 126 6.43 0.55 6.40
N PRO A 127 6.32 1.60 7.22
CA PRO A 127 6.55 1.50 8.66
C PRO A 127 5.52 0.57 9.31
N PHE A 128 5.93 -0.13 10.37
CA PHE A 128 5.07 -1.08 11.06
C PHE A 128 4.03 -0.44 11.97
N LEU A 129 2.89 -1.11 12.07
CA LEU A 129 1.99 -0.98 13.20
C LEU A 129 2.51 -1.85 14.36
N TYR A 130 2.96 -1.22 15.45
CA TYR A 130 3.33 -1.93 16.67
C TYR A 130 2.14 -2.01 17.62
N SER A 131 1.89 -3.19 18.16
CA SER A 131 0.84 -3.43 19.15
C SER A 131 1.45 -4.04 20.43
N ALA A 132 0.75 -3.86 21.54
CA ALA A 132 1.09 -4.46 22.83
C ALA A 132 -0.17 -4.54 23.69
N ASP A 133 -0.28 -5.57 24.52
CA ASP A 133 -1.37 -5.71 25.49
C ASP A 133 -1.09 -4.81 26.70
N ALA A 134 -1.54 -3.55 26.61
CA ALA A 134 -1.35 -2.53 27.65
C ALA A 134 -2.41 -2.62 28.77
N GLU A 135 -2.88 -3.83 29.09
CA GLU A 135 -3.86 -4.05 30.16
C GLU A 135 -3.23 -3.77 31.54
N PRO A 136 -3.96 -3.15 32.49
CA PRO A 136 -3.42 -2.84 33.81
C PRO A 136 -2.85 -4.07 34.56
N SER A 137 -3.45 -5.24 34.37
CA SER A 137 -3.03 -6.53 34.94
C SER A 137 -1.69 -7.05 34.40
N LEU A 138 -1.27 -6.57 33.22
CA LEU A 138 -0.03 -6.97 32.56
C LEU A 138 1.09 -5.94 32.74
N VAL A 139 0.73 -4.66 32.92
CA VAL A 139 1.69 -3.55 33.03
C VAL A 139 2.05 -3.22 34.48
N ASN A 140 1.14 -3.38 35.44
CA ASN A 140 1.31 -2.94 36.83
C ASN A 140 1.39 -4.13 37.81
N ARG A 141 2.31 -5.06 37.55
CA ARG A 141 2.56 -6.23 38.40
C ARG A 141 3.42 -5.91 39.62
#